data_AF-A0A8J6AAY7-F1
#
_entry.id   AF-A0A8J6AAY7-F1
#
_cell.length_a   1.000
_cell.length_b   1.000
_cell.length_c   1.000
_cell.angle_alpha   90.00
_cell.angle_beta   90.00
_cell.angle_gamma   90.00
#
_symmetry.space_group_name_H-M   'P 1'
#
loop_
_entity.id
_entity.type
_entity.pdbx_description
1 polymer ?
#
loop_
_entity_poly.entity_id
_entity_poly.type
_entity_poly.pdbx_seq_one_letter_code
_entity_poly.pdbx_strand_id
1 'polypeptide(L)'
;MLCEIVKLKPKMVTMVEVVIDGCKKYMQKTCGDVLDDLKGDCYQVLIEDCIPVLKRYAKARREFDYVINDFTAVPISTSPEEGSTWEFLRLILDLSMKVLKQDGKYFTQGNCVNLTEALSLLYKEQLGHLYCPVEFSKETVCVPSYLELWVLYTIWKKANP
;
A
#
# COMPACT_ATOMS: atom_id res chain seq x y z
N MET A 1 10.19 3.04 -5.43
CA MET A 1 10.07 2.03 -4.36
C MET A 1 10.50 0.63 -4.81
N LEU A 2 9.90 0.05 -5.85
CA LEU A 2 10.24 -1.30 -6.35
C LEU A 2 11.74 -1.53 -6.54
N CYS A 3 12.44 -0.59 -7.16
CA CYS A 3 13.87 -0.69 -7.46
C CYS A 3 14.74 -0.81 -6.21
N GLU A 4 14.39 -0.11 -5.13
CA GLU A 4 15.11 -0.21 -3.85
C GLU A 4 14.89 -1.57 -3.19
N ILE A 5 13.69 -2.14 -3.29
CA ILE A 5 13.41 -3.48 -2.75
C ILE A 5 14.16 -4.54 -3.57
N VAL A 6 14.19 -4.43 -4.89
CA VAL A 6 14.90 -5.38 -5.77
C VAL A 6 16.40 -5.44 -5.45
N LYS A 7 17.04 -4.30 -5.11
CA LYS A 7 18.45 -4.26 -4.68
C LYS A 7 18.73 -5.11 -3.44
N LEU A 8 17.72 -5.33 -2.59
CA LEU A 8 17.82 -6.17 -1.38
C LEU A 8 17.68 -7.67 -1.66
N LYS A 9 17.53 -8.08 -2.93
CA LYS A 9 17.42 -9.48 -3.38
C LYS A 9 16.29 -10.26 -2.67
N PRO A 10 15.03 -9.79 -2.76
CA PRO A 10 13.88 -10.46 -2.16
C PRO A 10 13.59 -11.77 -2.90
N LYS A 11 12.80 -12.66 -2.27
CA LYS A 11 12.32 -13.87 -2.95
C LYS A 11 11.40 -13.55 -4.14
N MET A 12 10.49 -12.59 -3.96
CA MET A 12 9.57 -12.13 -4.99
C MET A 12 8.94 -10.80 -4.56
N VAL A 13 8.92 -9.81 -5.45
CA VAL A 13 8.12 -8.60 -5.31
C VAL A 13 7.02 -8.60 -6.35
N THR A 14 5.79 -8.24 -5.95
CA THR A 14 4.68 -8.07 -6.89
C THR A 14 4.17 -6.65 -6.75
N MET A 15 4.44 -5.82 -7.75
CA MET A 15 3.90 -4.47 -7.85
C MET A 15 2.62 -4.51 -8.69
N VAL A 16 1.56 -3.84 -8.24
CA VAL A 16 0.30 -3.72 -8.98
C VAL A 16 0.03 -2.24 -9.17
N GLU A 17 0.01 -1.78 -10.41
CA GLU A 17 -0.04 -0.36 -10.74
C GLU A 17 -0.81 -0.14 -12.03
N VAL A 18 -1.61 0.92 -12.09
CA VAL A 18 -2.42 1.27 -13.26
C VAL A 18 -1.75 2.35 -14.14
N VAL A 19 -0.80 3.13 -13.60
CA VAL A 19 -0.08 4.18 -14.34
C VAL A 19 1.43 3.92 -14.40
N ILE A 20 1.86 3.07 -15.34
CA ILE A 20 3.31 2.77 -15.50
C ILE A 20 3.95 3.56 -16.64
N ASP A 21 3.25 3.75 -17.75
CA ASP A 21 3.85 4.31 -18.97
C ASP A 21 4.38 5.73 -18.79
N GLY A 22 3.68 6.54 -17.98
CA GLY A 22 4.13 7.89 -17.61
C GLY A 22 5.40 7.89 -16.79
N CYS A 23 5.47 7.05 -15.75
CA CYS A 23 6.65 6.92 -14.89
C CYS A 23 7.85 6.38 -15.68
N LYS A 24 7.65 5.38 -16.55
CA LYS A 24 8.72 4.84 -17.41
C LYS A 24 9.32 5.91 -18.31
N LYS A 25 8.48 6.77 -18.89
CA LYS A 25 8.93 7.81 -19.84
C LYS A 25 9.60 9.01 -19.17
N TYR A 26 9.14 9.43 -17.99
CA TYR A 26 9.54 10.72 -17.40
C TYR A 26 10.33 10.59 -16.08
N MET A 27 10.34 9.42 -15.43
CA MET A 27 10.98 9.19 -14.11
C MET A 27 12.15 8.18 -14.18
N GLN A 28 12.81 8.09 -15.33
CA GLN A 28 13.87 7.10 -15.59
C GLN A 28 15.03 7.16 -14.56
N LYS A 29 15.37 8.35 -14.02
CA LYS A 29 16.39 8.49 -12.98
C LYS A 29 16.03 7.81 -11.66
N THR A 30 14.75 7.73 -11.33
CA THR A 30 14.25 7.16 -10.06
C THR A 30 13.87 5.70 -10.22
N CYS A 31 13.35 5.33 -11.40
CA CYS A 31 12.88 3.99 -11.72
C CYS A 31 13.97 3.07 -12.28
N GLY A 32 15.10 3.61 -12.74
CA GLY A 32 16.17 2.81 -13.36
C GLY A 32 15.68 2.01 -14.57
N ASP A 33 16.31 0.86 -14.78
CA ASP A 33 16.02 -0.15 -15.82
C ASP A 33 14.95 -1.18 -15.39
N VAL A 34 14.61 -1.24 -14.10
CA VAL A 34 13.66 -2.23 -13.54
C VAL A 34 12.25 -2.12 -14.14
N LEU A 35 11.86 -0.95 -14.66
CA LEU A 35 10.58 -0.77 -15.35
C LEU A 35 10.66 -0.97 -16.88
N ASP A 36 11.84 -1.27 -17.42
CA ASP A 36 11.98 -1.62 -18.84
C ASP A 36 11.34 -2.98 -19.11
N ASP A 37 11.61 -3.95 -18.25
CA ASP A 37 10.96 -5.25 -18.22
C ASP A 37 10.00 -5.38 -17.02
N LEU A 38 8.72 -5.62 -17.30
CA LEU A 38 7.69 -5.78 -16.25
C LEU A 38 7.82 -7.09 -15.46
N LYS A 39 8.79 -7.94 -15.80
CA LYS A 39 9.12 -9.18 -15.08
C LYS A 39 10.62 -9.35 -15.05
N GLY A 40 11.15 -9.68 -13.88
CA GLY A 40 12.54 -10.10 -13.69
C GLY A 40 12.62 -11.31 -12.77
N ASP A 41 13.84 -11.67 -12.36
CA ASP A 41 14.09 -12.88 -11.57
C ASP A 41 13.42 -12.86 -10.19
N CYS A 42 13.30 -11.67 -9.58
CA CYS A 42 12.78 -11.49 -8.22
C CYS A 42 11.62 -10.48 -8.14
N TYR A 43 11.06 -10.05 -9.28
CA TYR A 43 9.92 -9.14 -9.29
C TYR A 43 9.00 -9.35 -10.49
N GLN A 44 7.75 -8.97 -10.32
CA GLN A 44 6.77 -8.86 -11.40
C GLN A 44 5.91 -7.61 -11.17
N VAL A 45 5.50 -7.01 -12.28
CA VAL A 45 4.66 -5.82 -12.31
C VAL A 45 3.38 -6.16 -13.06
N LEU A 46 2.24 -5.96 -12.40
CA LEU A 46 0.91 -6.23 -12.94
C LEU A 46 0.24 -4.89 -13.27
N ILE A 47 -0.08 -4.69 -14.56
CA ILE A 47 -0.79 -3.50 -15.02
C ILE A 47 -2.30 -3.76 -14.96
N GLU A 48 -2.84 -3.77 -13.74
CA GLU A 48 -4.25 -4.07 -13.45
C GLU A 48 -4.69 -3.27 -12.21
N ASP A 49 -6.00 -3.14 -11.98
CA ASP A 49 -6.52 -2.63 -10.72
C ASP A 49 -6.15 -3.56 -9.55
N CYS A 50 -5.66 -2.97 -8.46
CA CYS A 50 -5.29 -3.68 -7.26
C CYS A 50 -6.45 -4.42 -6.58
N ILE A 51 -7.69 -3.94 -6.67
CA ILE A 51 -8.82 -4.52 -5.93
C ILE A 51 -9.12 -5.94 -6.42
N PRO A 52 -9.32 -6.19 -7.73
CA PRO A 52 -9.46 -7.54 -8.28
C PRO A 52 -8.28 -8.45 -7.92
N VAL A 53 -7.05 -7.92 -7.99
CA VAL A 53 -5.82 -8.68 -7.70
C VAL A 53 -5.75 -9.11 -6.24
N LEU A 54 -6.03 -8.20 -5.30
CA LEU A 54 -6.09 -8.48 -3.87
C LEU A 54 -7.19 -9.49 -3.54
N LYS A 55 -8.39 -9.34 -4.13
CA LYS A 55 -9.48 -10.32 -3.97
C LYS A 55 -9.07 -11.71 -4.47
N ARG A 56 -8.38 -11.78 -5.61
CA ARG A 56 -7.84 -13.04 -6.16
C ARG A 56 -6.81 -13.67 -5.23
N TYR A 57 -5.88 -12.90 -4.67
CA TYR A 57 -4.88 -13.40 -3.72
C TYR A 57 -5.48 -13.84 -2.39
N ALA A 58 -6.44 -13.08 -1.86
CA ALA A 58 -7.18 -13.49 -0.67
C ALA A 58 -7.93 -14.81 -0.89
N LYS A 59 -8.60 -14.97 -2.04
CA LYS A 59 -9.29 -16.22 -2.41
C LYS A 59 -8.32 -17.40 -2.57
N ALA A 60 -7.15 -17.14 -3.15
CA ALA A 60 -6.09 -18.14 -3.33
C ALA A 60 -5.29 -18.43 -2.04
N ARG A 61 -5.61 -17.75 -0.93
CA ARG A 61 -4.84 -17.81 0.33
C ARG A 61 -3.35 -17.54 0.12
N ARG A 62 -3.03 -16.64 -0.81
CA ARG A 62 -1.67 -16.18 -1.03
C ARG A 62 -1.36 -15.09 -0.01
N GLU A 63 -0.33 -15.32 0.79
CA GLU A 63 0.11 -14.38 1.83
C GLU A 63 1.49 -13.80 1.52
N PHE A 64 1.71 -12.57 1.98
CA PHE A 64 2.95 -11.82 1.82
C PHE A 64 3.51 -11.42 3.19
N ASP A 65 4.85 -11.42 3.30
CA ASP A 65 5.56 -10.96 4.50
C ASP A 65 5.38 -9.44 4.71
N TYR A 66 5.33 -8.70 3.60
CA TYR A 66 5.12 -7.26 3.60
C TYR A 66 4.11 -6.86 2.55
N VAL A 67 3.23 -5.94 2.90
CA VAL A 67 2.32 -5.27 1.97
C VAL A 67 2.57 -3.77 2.10
N ILE A 68 2.92 -3.12 0.98
CA ILE A 68 3.18 -1.68 0.97
C ILE A 68 2.13 -1.02 0.10
N ASN A 69 1.32 -0.18 0.71
CA ASN A 69 0.35 0.66 0.02
C ASN A 69 0.99 2.03 -0.27
N ASP A 70 1.16 2.31 -1.55
CA ASP A 70 1.69 3.56 -2.08
C ASP A 70 0.66 4.23 -3.00
N PHE A 71 -0.65 4.06 -2.72
CA PHE A 71 -1.70 4.76 -3.44
C PHE A 71 -1.67 6.26 -3.17
N THR A 72 -2.21 7.03 -4.11
CA THR A 72 -2.51 8.44 -3.92
C THR A 72 -3.42 8.63 -2.71
N ALA A 73 -3.23 9.74 -1.97
CA ALA A 73 -3.96 10.05 -0.74
C ALA A 73 -5.49 9.97 -0.87
N VAL A 74 -6.00 10.22 -2.08
CA VAL A 74 -7.34 9.80 -2.51
C VAL A 74 -7.16 8.71 -3.56
N PRO A 75 -7.54 7.47 -3.29
CA PRO A 75 -7.43 6.43 -4.29
C PRO A 75 -8.42 6.65 -5.43
N ILE A 76 -7.98 6.43 -6.67
CA ILE A 76 -8.77 6.62 -7.87
C ILE A 76 -9.72 5.44 -8.03
N SER A 77 -11.02 5.64 -7.80
CA SER A 77 -12.07 4.67 -8.17
C SER A 77 -12.70 5.08 -9.50
N THR A 78 -12.78 4.15 -10.45
CA THR A 78 -13.50 4.33 -11.72
C THR A 78 -14.98 3.96 -11.61
N SER A 79 -15.49 3.69 -10.40
CA SER A 79 -16.85 3.20 -10.16
C SER A 79 -17.78 4.36 -9.74
N PRO A 80 -18.97 4.53 -10.35
CA PRO A 80 -19.92 5.60 -10.03
C PRO A 80 -20.73 5.39 -8.74
N GLU A 81 -20.51 4.29 -8.01
CA GLU A 81 -21.15 4.04 -6.73
C GLU A 81 -20.33 4.69 -5.60
N GLU A 82 -20.70 5.93 -5.26
CA GLU A 82 -20.14 6.74 -4.19
C GLU A 82 -20.35 6.08 -2.81
N GLY A 83 -19.43 5.16 -2.46
CA GLY A 83 -19.03 4.97 -1.08
C GLY A 83 -18.00 6.03 -0.73
N SER A 84 -18.17 6.71 0.42
CA SER A 84 -17.22 7.68 0.99
C SER A 84 -15.76 7.21 0.82
N THR A 85 -14.83 8.11 0.48
CA THR A 85 -13.38 7.81 0.33
C THR A 85 -12.83 6.89 1.41
N TRP A 86 -13.38 6.99 2.62
CA TRP A 86 -13.08 6.16 3.78
C TRP A 86 -13.47 4.68 3.62
N GLU A 87 -14.63 4.36 3.03
CA GLU A 87 -15.04 2.98 2.76
C GLU A 87 -14.11 2.29 1.76
N PHE A 88 -13.61 3.06 0.79
CA PHE A 88 -12.62 2.56 -0.15
C PHE A 88 -11.27 2.27 0.54
N LEU A 89 -10.81 3.18 1.40
CA LEU A 89 -9.62 2.96 2.22
C LEU A 89 -9.79 1.72 3.12
N ARG A 90 -10.97 1.56 3.74
CA ARG A 90 -11.31 0.38 4.55
C ARG A 90 -11.23 -0.90 3.73
N LEU A 91 -11.80 -0.91 2.54
CA LEU A 91 -11.80 -2.06 1.65
C LEU A 91 -10.36 -2.49 1.30
N ILE A 92 -9.48 -1.53 0.97
CA ILE A 92 -8.07 -1.83 0.70
C ILE A 92 -7.36 -2.34 1.94
N LEU A 93 -7.55 -1.70 3.08
CA LEU A 93 -6.93 -2.14 4.34
C LEU A 93 -7.38 -3.57 4.71
N ASP A 94 -8.67 -3.87 4.60
CA ASP A 94 -9.23 -5.18 4.92
C ASP A 94 -8.71 -6.27 3.98
N LEU A 95 -8.69 -6.01 2.66
CA LEU A 95 -8.11 -6.91 1.67
C LEU A 95 -6.60 -7.10 1.87
N SER A 96 -5.89 -6.03 2.20
CA SER A 96 -4.45 -6.07 2.47
C SER A 96 -4.13 -6.91 3.70
N MET A 97 -4.91 -6.76 4.79
CA MET A 97 -4.76 -7.59 5.97
C MET A 97 -5.08 -9.08 5.69
N LYS A 98 -5.94 -9.40 4.71
CA LYS A 98 -6.26 -10.79 4.34
C LYS A 98 -5.13 -11.49 3.59
N VAL A 99 -4.30 -10.73 2.88
CA VAL A 99 -3.12 -11.23 2.15
C VAL A 99 -1.82 -11.00 2.92
N LEU A 100 -1.87 -10.37 4.09
CA LEU A 100 -0.72 -10.22 4.98
C LEU A 100 -0.58 -11.48 5.84
N LYS A 101 0.65 -11.98 6.02
CA LYS A 101 0.93 -13.03 7.00
C LYS A 101 0.64 -12.56 8.43
N GLN A 102 0.54 -13.50 9.38
CA GLN A 102 0.29 -13.18 10.78
C GLN A 102 1.42 -12.36 11.43
N ASP A 103 2.67 -12.63 11.06
CA ASP A 103 3.89 -11.94 11.49
C ASP A 103 4.33 -10.83 10.52
N GLY A 104 3.54 -10.60 9.48
CA GLY A 104 3.83 -9.60 8.45
C GLY A 104 3.57 -8.18 8.89
N LYS A 105 4.11 -7.22 8.13
CA LYS A 105 3.86 -5.79 8.33
C LYS A 105 3.30 -5.12 7.09
N TYR A 106 2.34 -4.23 7.32
CA TYR A 106 1.76 -3.37 6.32
C TYR A 106 2.27 -1.95 6.49
N PHE A 107 2.70 -1.33 5.40
CA PHE A 107 3.18 0.04 5.38
C PHE A 107 2.28 0.89 4.49
N THR A 108 1.94 2.09 4.95
CA THR A 108 1.20 3.07 4.14
C THR A 108 1.59 4.48 4.51
N GLN A 109 1.51 5.39 3.54
CA GLN A 109 1.45 6.80 3.87
C GLN A 109 0.09 7.14 4.50
N GLY A 110 0.12 8.01 5.51
CA GLY A 110 -1.05 8.60 6.12
C GLY A 110 -1.38 9.94 5.47
N ASN A 111 -1.12 11.02 6.18
CA ASN A 111 -1.37 12.39 5.71
C ASN A 111 -0.43 13.39 6.40
N CYS A 112 -0.56 14.67 6.07
CA CYS A 112 0.10 15.77 6.78
C CYS A 112 -0.19 15.70 8.29
N VAL A 113 0.84 15.93 9.11
CA VAL A 113 0.76 15.90 10.58
C VAL A 113 -0.29 16.88 11.14
N ASN A 114 -0.57 17.97 10.42
CA ASN A 114 -1.51 18.99 10.83
C ASN A 114 -2.99 18.58 10.62
N LEU A 115 -3.26 17.55 9.81
CA LEU A 115 -4.62 17.06 9.54
C LEU A 115 -5.06 16.04 10.60
N THR A 116 -5.11 16.48 11.84
CA THR A 116 -5.39 15.65 13.02
C THR A 116 -6.75 14.94 12.97
N GLU A 117 -7.77 15.58 12.40
CA GLU A 117 -9.10 14.99 12.24
C GLU A 117 -9.08 13.81 11.26
N ALA A 118 -8.47 13.99 10.08
CA ALA A 118 -8.33 12.93 9.08
C ALA A 118 -7.50 11.75 9.61
N LEU A 119 -6.41 12.03 10.33
CA LEU A 119 -5.59 11.00 10.97
C LEU A 119 -6.34 10.28 12.09
N SER A 120 -7.18 10.99 12.84
CA SER A 120 -8.01 10.40 13.89
C SER A 120 -9.13 9.52 13.32
N LEU A 121 -9.75 9.92 12.21
CA LEU A 121 -10.77 9.12 11.51
C LEU A 121 -10.17 7.82 10.97
N LEU A 122 -9.00 7.89 10.33
CA LEU A 122 -8.27 6.71 9.90
C LEU A 122 -7.98 5.75 11.08
N TYR A 123 -7.54 6.30 12.21
CA TYR A 123 -7.25 5.52 13.42
C TYR A 123 -8.50 4.87 14.03
N LYS A 124 -9.53 5.65 14.35
CA LYS A 124 -10.68 5.17 15.13
C LYS A 124 -11.67 4.38 14.28
N GLU A 125 -11.94 4.83 13.06
CA GLU A 125 -13.04 4.28 12.28
C GLU A 125 -12.59 3.22 11.28
N GLN A 126 -11.38 3.34 10.72
CA GLN A 126 -10.97 2.43 9.64
C GLN A 126 -10.18 1.24 10.18
N LEU A 127 -9.16 1.48 11.02
CA LEU A 127 -8.36 0.40 11.60
C LEU A 127 -9.13 -0.43 12.64
N GLY A 128 -10.11 0.17 13.33
CA GLY A 128 -10.95 -0.52 14.32
C GLY A 128 -12.02 -1.44 13.73
N HIS A 129 -12.35 -1.30 12.43
CA HIS A 129 -13.42 -2.03 11.76
C HIS A 129 -12.91 -3.04 10.71
N LEU A 130 -11.64 -3.43 10.81
CA LEU A 130 -11.05 -4.48 9.96
C LEU A 130 -11.51 -5.88 10.41
N TYR A 131 -11.40 -6.88 9.54
CA TYR A 131 -11.79 -8.25 9.87
C TYR A 131 -11.02 -8.87 11.04
N CYS A 132 -9.82 -8.36 11.33
CA CYS A 132 -8.96 -8.83 12.42
C CYS A 132 -8.51 -7.67 13.29
N PRO A 133 -8.26 -7.90 14.60
CA PRO A 133 -7.63 -6.89 15.44
C PRO A 133 -6.21 -6.61 14.95
N VAL A 134 -5.88 -5.33 14.81
CA VAL A 134 -4.57 -4.86 14.39
C VAL A 134 -3.95 -3.94 15.43
N GLU A 135 -2.64 -3.88 15.42
CA GLU A 135 -1.85 -2.88 16.11
C GLU A 135 -1.06 -2.06 15.09
N PHE A 136 -0.66 -0.85 15.46
CA PHE A 136 0.08 0.01 14.56
C PHE A 136 1.02 0.94 15.31
N SER A 137 2.03 1.43 14.60
CA SER A 137 2.85 2.57 14.98
C SER A 137 2.76 3.63 13.89
N LYS A 138 3.05 4.87 14.28
CA LYS A 138 3.14 6.00 13.36
C LYS A 138 4.47 6.72 13.53
N GLU A 139 5.04 7.17 12.44
CA GLU A 139 6.30 7.92 12.41
C GLU A 139 6.10 9.19 11.59
N THR A 140 6.65 10.31 12.06
CA THR A 140 6.60 11.59 11.35
C THR A 140 7.88 11.76 10.54
N VAL A 141 7.75 11.91 9.24
CA VAL A 141 8.88 12.01 8.30
C VAL A 141 8.82 13.34 7.56
N CYS A 142 9.98 13.97 7.40
CA CYS A 142 10.16 15.12 6.53
C CYS A 142 10.46 14.63 5.11
N VAL A 143 9.52 14.84 4.18
CA VAL A 143 9.75 14.60 2.75
C VAL A 143 10.15 15.94 2.13
N PRO A 144 11.42 16.13 1.70
CA PRO A 144 11.93 17.46 1.32
C PRO A 144 11.10 18.18 0.25
N SER A 145 10.53 17.44 -0.69
CA SER A 145 9.69 17.99 -1.76
C SER A 145 8.28 18.36 -1.33
N TYR A 146 7.78 17.82 -0.21
CA TYR A 146 6.41 18.08 0.23
C TYR A 146 6.32 19.42 0.96
N LEU A 147 7.42 19.94 1.49
CA LEU A 147 7.46 21.18 2.30
C LEU A 147 6.57 21.12 3.56
N GLU A 148 6.16 19.91 3.96
CA GLU A 148 5.37 19.62 5.16
C GLU A 148 5.75 18.24 5.73
N LEU A 149 5.42 18.02 7.00
CA LEU A 149 5.70 16.78 7.73
C LEU A 149 4.58 15.76 7.47
N TRP A 150 4.96 14.57 7.02
CA TRP A 150 4.03 13.47 6.72
C TRP A 150 4.05 12.42 7.82
N VAL A 151 2.89 11.81 8.08
CA VAL A 151 2.77 10.65 8.96
C VAL A 151 2.79 9.37 8.14
N LEU A 152 3.70 8.46 8.45
CA LEU A 152 3.73 7.10 7.92
C LEU A 152 3.20 6.12 8.96
N TYR A 153 2.47 5.10 8.51
CA TYR A 153 1.90 4.07 9.35
C TYR A 153 2.56 2.71 9.09
N THR A 154 2.87 2.02 10.17
CA THR A 154 3.19 0.59 10.16
C THR A 154 2.09 -0.14 10.91
N ILE A 155 1.42 -1.09 10.27
CA ILE A 155 0.28 -1.83 10.81
C ILE A 155 0.63 -3.33 10.80
N TRP A 156 0.27 -4.07 11.84
CA TRP A 156 0.45 -5.52 11.93
C TRP A 156 -0.75 -6.18 12.61
N LYS A 157 -0.96 -7.46 12.36
CA LYS A 157 -2.03 -8.22 13.03
C LYS A 157 -1.67 -8.40 14.50
N LYS A 158 -2.64 -8.19 15.38
CA LYS A 158 -2.44 -8.48 16.80
C LYS A 158 -2.24 -9.99 16.96
N ALA A 159 -1.28 -10.38 17.80
CA ALA A 159 -1.09 -11.79 18.13
C ALA A 159 -2.38 -12.34 18.79
N ASN A 160 -2.83 -13.51 18.33
CA ASN A 160 -3.87 -14.23 19.04
C ASN A 160 -3.30 -14.67 20.41
N PRO A 161 -4.04 -14.44 21.51
CA PRO A 161 -3.64 -14.94 22.82
C PRO A 161 -3.57 -16.47 22.87
#